data_AF-A0A2E0Q550-F1
#
_entry.id   AF-A0A2E0Q550-F1
#
_cell.length_a   1.000
_cell.length_b   1.000
_cell.length_c   1.000
_cell.angle_alpha   90.00
_cell.angle_beta   90.00
_cell.angle_gamma   90.00
#
_symmetry.space_group_name_H-M   'P 1'
#
loop_
_entity.id
_entity.type
_entity.pdbx_description
1 polymer ?
#
loop_
_entity_poly.entity_id
_entity_poly.type
_entity_poly.pdbx_seq_one_letter_code
_entity_poly.pdbx_strand_id
1 'polypeptide(L)'
;MIPIIAVLGGMMIGGAGLFGWIHTTRLKIKHGYPLETMWGVPIHPSNSEESKERLKLLTQENAQLRAELGSIKDRLGNVERIVTDSGYSLTHEIESLRDRKDAH
;
A
#
# COMPACT_ATOMS: atom_id res chain seq x y z
N MET A 1 54.78 28.68 23.64
CA MET A 1 54.78 27.28 23.14
C MET A 1 53.58 26.46 23.62
N ILE A 2 53.24 26.53 24.92
CA ILE A 2 52.12 25.80 25.54
C ILE A 2 50.74 26.03 24.86
N PRO A 3 50.32 27.26 24.47
CA PRO A 3 48.97 27.45 23.90
C PRO A 3 48.81 26.84 22.51
N ILE A 4 49.88 26.79 21.71
CA ILE A 4 49.84 26.22 20.35
C ILE A 4 49.69 24.69 20.41
N ILE A 5 50.37 24.05 21.37
CA ILE A 5 50.26 22.59 21.60
C ILE A 5 48.85 22.22 22.09
N ALA A 6 48.23 23.06 22.94
CA ALA A 6 46.86 22.83 23.40
C ALA A 6 45.84 22.93 22.25
N VAL A 7 45.99 23.90 21.36
CA VAL A 7 45.11 24.07 20.18
C VAL A 7 45.28 22.91 19.19
N LEU A 8 46.53 22.53 18.88
CA LEU A 8 46.81 21.39 17.99
C LEU A 8 46.34 20.06 18.58
N GLY A 9 46.52 19.85 19.89
CA GLY A 9 46.04 18.68 20.60
C GLY A 9 44.52 18.56 20.57
N GLY A 10 43.81 19.66 20.84
CA GLY A 10 42.35 19.70 20.75
C GLY A 10 41.82 19.42 19.35
N MET A 11 42.48 19.96 18.32
CA MET A 11 42.08 19.77 16.93
C MET A 11 42.29 18.33 16.45
N MET A 12 43.37 17.67 16.89
CA MET A 12 43.62 16.25 16.60
C MET A 12 42.60 15.33 17.26
N ILE A 13 42.25 15.58 18.53
CA ILE A 13 41.27 14.77 19.26
C ILE A 13 39.88 14.95 18.64
N GLY A 14 39.49 16.18 18.32
CA GLY A 14 38.22 16.46 17.64
C GLY A 14 38.13 15.79 16.26
N GLY A 15 39.20 15.87 15.46
CA GLY A 15 39.28 15.22 14.16
C GLY A 15 39.18 13.70 14.24
N ALA A 16 39.89 13.08 15.19
CA ALA A 16 39.85 11.63 15.40
C ALA A 16 38.46 11.14 15.82
N GLY A 17 37.74 11.90 16.66
CA GLY A 17 36.36 11.58 17.06
C GLY A 17 35.38 11.59 15.88
N LEU A 18 35.47 12.60 15.01
CA LEU A 18 34.63 12.69 13.81
C LEU A 18 34.93 11.57 12.82
N PHE A 19 36.22 11.28 12.59
CA PHE A 19 36.63 10.16 11.74
C PHE A 19 36.16 8.82 12.29
N GLY A 20 36.23 8.60 13.61
CA GLY A 20 35.71 7.40 14.26
C GLY A 20 34.20 7.23 14.08
N TRP A 21 33.41 8.29 14.24
CA TRP A 21 31.96 8.24 14.05
C TRP A 21 31.55 7.97 12.60
N ILE A 22 32.22 8.62 11.63
CA ILE A 22 31.99 8.38 10.20
C ILE A 22 32.38 6.94 9.83
N HIS A 23 33.53 6.47 10.31
CA HIS A 23 34.03 5.13 9.99
C HIS A 23 33.10 4.04 10.53
N THR A 24 32.65 4.16 11.79
CA THR A 24 31.71 3.20 12.39
C THR A 24 30.35 3.21 11.70
N THR A 25 29.84 4.39 11.32
CA THR A 25 28.60 4.52 10.54
C THR A 25 28.74 3.86 9.17
N ARG A 26 29.87 4.07 8.48
CA ARG A 26 30.14 3.44 7.19
C ARG A 26 30.28 1.92 7.29
N LEU A 27 30.85 1.42 8.39
CA LEU A 27 30.98 0.00 8.66
C LEU A 27 29.60 -0.67 8.88
N LYS A 28 28.72 -0.03 9.66
CA LYS A 28 27.34 -0.48 9.90
C LYS A 28 26.53 -0.56 8.60
N ILE A 29 26.65 0.47 7.76
CA ILE A 29 26.00 0.51 6.43
C ILE A 29 26.52 -0.61 5.53
N LYS A 30 27.84 -0.84 5.49
CA LYS A 30 28.43 -1.90 4.66
C LYS A 30 28.13 -3.32 5.13
N HIS A 31 27.96 -3.54 6.43
CA HIS A 31 27.65 -4.85 7.01
C HIS A 31 26.14 -5.10 7.18
N GLY A 32 25.28 -4.23 6.64
CA GLY A 32 23.84 -4.48 6.59
C GLY A 32 23.13 -4.38 7.93
N TYR A 33 23.73 -3.74 8.94
CA TYR A 33 23.02 -3.47 10.18
C TYR A 33 21.98 -2.38 9.93
N PRO A 34 20.69 -2.59 10.28
CA PRO A 34 19.67 -1.58 10.10
C PRO A 34 20.09 -0.33 10.86
N LEU A 35 20.08 0.81 10.17
CA LEU A 35 20.18 2.10 10.83
C LEU A 35 18.85 2.32 11.54
N GLU A 36 18.73 1.75 12.74
CA GLU A 36 17.63 2.02 13.64
C GLU A 36 17.70 3.49 14.02
N THR A 37 16.84 4.31 13.40
CA THR A 37 16.49 5.60 13.99
C THR A 37 15.86 5.34 15.35
N MET A 38 16.16 6.19 16.34
CA MET A 38 15.63 6.13 17.72
C MET A 38 14.10 6.30 17.82
N TRP A 39 13.38 6.19 16.70
CA TRP A 39 11.92 6.24 16.57
C TRP A 39 11.39 5.07 15.71
N GLY A 40 11.93 3.87 15.93
CA GLY A 40 11.18 2.62 15.78
C GLY A 40 10.86 2.12 14.37
N VAL A 41 11.50 2.64 13.31
CA VAL A 41 11.41 2.01 11.99
C VAL A 41 12.82 1.63 11.53
N PRO A 42 13.19 0.33 11.54
CA PRO A 42 14.41 -0.12 10.90
C PRO A 42 14.26 0.13 9.40
N ILE A 43 14.95 1.15 8.90
CA ILE A 43 15.13 1.33 7.46
C ILE A 43 16.01 0.15 7.03
N HIS A 44 15.41 -0.93 6.57
CA HIS A 44 16.09 -1.98 5.84
C HIS A 44 16.32 -1.46 4.42
N PRO A 45 17.56 -1.15 4.00
CA PRO A 45 17.88 -1.09 2.58
C PRO A 45 18.01 -2.54 2.07
N SER A 46 16.93 -3.31 2.07
CA SER A 46 16.92 -4.65 1.47
C SER A 46 16.18 -4.60 0.12
N ASN A 47 16.90 -4.95 -0.94
CA ASN A 47 16.35 -5.52 -2.18
C ASN A 47 15.45 -4.59 -3.02
N SER A 48 16.05 -3.63 -3.71
CA SER A 48 15.36 -2.77 -4.67
C SER A 48 14.76 -3.51 -5.87
N GLU A 49 15.17 -4.74 -6.18
CA GLU A 49 14.64 -5.50 -7.34
C GLU A 49 13.53 -6.48 -6.92
N GLU A 50 13.77 -7.30 -5.90
CA GLU A 50 12.77 -8.26 -5.40
C GLU A 50 11.50 -7.57 -4.87
N SER A 51 11.65 -6.44 -4.18
CA SER A 51 10.51 -5.67 -3.69
C SER A 51 9.73 -5.01 -4.84
N LYS A 52 10.38 -4.63 -5.93
CA LYS A 52 9.72 -4.10 -7.15
C LYS A 52 8.98 -5.20 -7.90
N GLU A 53 9.55 -6.41 -7.99
CA GLU A 53 8.88 -7.56 -8.59
C GLU A 53 7.64 -7.96 -7.79
N ARG A 54 7.72 -8.02 -6.46
CA ARG A 54 6.56 -8.23 -5.59
C ARG A 54 5.53 -7.11 -5.74
N LEU A 55 5.95 -5.85 -5.86
CA LEU A 55 5.05 -4.73 -6.12
C LEU A 55 4.32 -4.90 -7.47
N LYS A 56 5.02 -5.38 -8.50
CA LYS A 56 4.46 -5.65 -9.83
C LYS A 56 3.46 -6.80 -9.80
N LEU A 57 3.77 -7.89 -9.09
CA LEU A 57 2.86 -9.03 -8.88
C LEU A 57 1.61 -8.60 -8.11
N LEU A 58 1.76 -7.87 -7.00
CA LEU A 58 0.62 -7.35 -6.22
C LEU A 58 -0.23 -6.35 -7.02
N THR A 59 0.39 -5.55 -7.89
CA THR A 59 -0.33 -4.62 -8.78
C THR A 59 -1.14 -5.38 -9.83
N GLN A 60 -0.60 -6.49 -10.35
CA GLN A 60 -1.33 -7.38 -11.27
C GLN A 60 -2.50 -8.08 -10.58
N GLU A 61 -2.31 -8.59 -9.36
CA GLU A 61 -3.39 -9.18 -8.56
C GLU A 61 -4.50 -8.16 -8.25
N ASN A 62 -4.14 -6.92 -7.91
CA ASN A 62 -5.12 -5.85 -7.71
C ASN A 62 -5.89 -5.51 -8.99
N ALA A 63 -5.26 -5.55 -10.16
CA ALA A 63 -5.93 -5.33 -11.44
C ALA A 63 -6.92 -6.46 -11.76
N GLN A 64 -6.54 -7.72 -11.48
CA GLN A 64 -7.42 -8.87 -11.63
C GLN A 64 -8.62 -8.80 -10.69
N LEU A 65 -8.40 -8.53 -9.40
CA LEU A 65 -9.48 -8.40 -8.42
C LEU A 65 -10.47 -7.29 -8.81
N ARG A 66 -9.98 -6.17 -9.35
CA ARG A 66 -10.85 -5.09 -9.85
C ARG A 66 -11.67 -5.52 -11.06
N ALA A 67 -11.12 -6.33 -11.95
CA ALA A 67 -11.86 -6.89 -13.09
C ALA A 67 -12.93 -7.89 -12.63
N GLU A 68 -12.59 -8.78 -11.68
CA GLU A 68 -13.53 -9.73 -11.07
C GLU A 68 -14.67 -9.00 -10.36
N LEU A 69 -14.36 -7.97 -9.56
CA LEU A 69 -15.36 -7.11 -8.92
C LEU A 69 -16.24 -6.38 -9.94
N GLY A 70 -15.68 -5.93 -11.06
CA GLY A 70 -16.44 -5.35 -12.18
C GLY A 70 -17.48 -6.33 -12.73
N SER A 71 -17.07 -7.57 -13.00
CA SER A 71 -17.96 -8.61 -13.53
C SER A 71 -19.11 -8.95 -12.57
N ILE A 72 -18.83 -8.95 -11.25
CA ILE A 72 -19.85 -9.18 -10.23
C ILE A 72 -20.82 -8.01 -10.20
N LYS A 73 -20.33 -6.77 -10.28
CA LYS A 73 -21.17 -5.57 -10.34
C LYS A 73 -22.12 -5.59 -11.54
N ASP A 74 -21.65 -5.97 -12.72
CA ASP A 74 -22.49 -6.06 -13.92
C ASP A 74 -23.61 -7.10 -13.76
N ARG A 75 -23.29 -8.24 -13.14
CA ARG A 75 -24.30 -9.26 -12.82
C ARG A 75 -25.31 -8.78 -11.78
N LEU A 76 -24.86 -8.06 -10.76
CA LEU A 76 -25.76 -7.47 -9.75
C LEU A 76 -26.71 -6.46 -10.39
N GLY A 77 -26.24 -5.61 -11.31
CA GLY A 77 -27.11 -4.69 -12.06
C GLY A 77 -28.13 -5.42 -12.93
N ASN A 78 -27.74 -6.53 -13.56
CA ASN A 78 -28.69 -7.38 -14.30
C ASN A 78 -29.76 -8.01 -13.39
N VAL A 79 -29.36 -8.47 -12.20
CA VAL A 79 -30.31 -9.03 -11.22
C VAL A 79 -31.25 -7.95 -10.71
N GLU A 80 -30.74 -6.76 -10.38
CA GLU A 80 -31.55 -5.61 -9.97
C GLU A 80 -32.60 -5.27 -11.03
N ARG A 81 -32.19 -5.21 -12.31
CA ARG A 81 -33.10 -4.97 -13.42
C ARG A 81 -34.18 -6.05 -13.53
N ILE A 82 -33.82 -7.34 -13.44
CA ILE A 82 -34.79 -8.44 -13.51
C ILE A 82 -35.81 -8.35 -12.38
N VAL A 83 -35.35 -8.13 -11.15
CA VAL A 83 -36.22 -8.08 -9.96
C VAL A 83 -37.17 -6.88 -10.04
N THR A 84 -36.66 -5.71 -10.44
CA THR A 84 -37.48 -4.50 -10.59
C THR A 84 -38.46 -4.64 -11.76
N ASP A 85 -38.00 -5.00 -12.97
CA ASP A 85 -38.87 -5.14 -14.15
C ASP A 85 -39.96 -6.20 -13.93
N SER A 86 -39.63 -7.35 -13.34
CA SER A 86 -40.58 -8.44 -13.08
C SER A 86 -41.63 -8.07 -12.01
N GLY A 87 -41.25 -7.27 -11.01
CA GLY A 87 -42.17 -6.83 -9.96
C GLY A 87 -43.25 -5.89 -10.51
N TYR A 88 -42.88 -4.97 -11.41
CA TYR A 88 -43.84 -4.10 -12.08
C TYR A 88 -44.72 -4.86 -13.08
N SER A 89 -44.13 -5.76 -13.88
CA SER A 89 -44.92 -6.54 -14.86
C SER A 89 -45.94 -7.45 -14.19
N LEU A 90 -45.55 -8.16 -13.13
CA LEU A 90 -46.45 -9.05 -12.39
C LEU A 90 -47.60 -8.27 -11.74
N THR A 91 -47.31 -7.13 -11.13
CA THR A 91 -48.34 -6.29 -10.51
C THR A 91 -49.36 -5.82 -11.55
N HIS A 92 -48.88 -5.40 -12.72
CA HIS A 92 -49.75 -4.96 -13.81
C HIS A 92 -50.58 -6.10 -14.39
N GLU A 93 -50.01 -7.31 -14.46
CA GLU A 93 -50.70 -8.51 -14.94
C GLU A 93 -51.78 -8.96 -13.95
N ILE A 94 -51.51 -8.91 -12.64
CA ILE A 94 -52.49 -9.16 -11.57
C ILE A 94 -53.66 -8.17 -11.66
N GLU A 95 -53.39 -6.88 -11.80
CA GLU A 95 -54.45 -5.87 -11.93
C GLU A 95 -55.33 -6.16 -13.15
N SER A 96 -54.73 -6.48 -14.30
CA SER A 96 -55.47 -6.84 -15.52
C SER A 96 -56.34 -8.09 -15.38
N LEU A 97 -55.93 -9.05 -14.53
CA LEU A 97 -56.71 -10.24 -14.23
C LEU A 97 -57.85 -9.92 -13.27
N ARG A 98 -57.64 -9.00 -12.33
CA ARG A 98 -58.68 -8.53 -11.40
C ARG A 98 -59.77 -7.77 -12.15
N ASP A 99 -59.41 -6.80 -12.99
CA ASP A 99 -60.36 -6.02 -13.78
C ASP A 99 -61.22 -6.91 -14.70
N ARG A 100 -60.61 -7.92 -15.35
CA ARG A 100 -61.34 -8.90 -16.17
C ARG A 100 -62.31 -9.75 -15.36
N LYS A 101 -61.96 -10.08 -14.11
CA LYS A 101 -62.84 -10.84 -13.23
C LYS A 101 -64.04 -10.00 -12.77
N ASP A 102 -63.83 -8.73 -12.48
CA ASP A 102 -64.87 -7.82 -11.99
C ASP A 102 -65.80 -7.34 -13.13
N ALA A 103 -65.38 -7.45 -14.39
CA ALA A 103 -66.17 -7.16 -15.58
C ALA A 103 -67.12 -8.29 -16.02
N HIS A 104 -67.10 -9.46 -15.34
CA HIS A 104 -67.96 -10.62 -15.59
C HIS A 104 -68.91 -10.87 -14.42
#